data_AF-A0A073CGV7-F1
#
_entry.id   AF-A0A073CGV7-F1
#
_cell.length_a   1.000
_cell.length_b   1.000
_cell.length_c   1.000
_cell.angle_alpha   90.00
_cell.angle_beta   90.00
_cell.angle_gamma   90.00
#
_symmetry.space_group_name_H-M   'P 1'
#
loop_
_entity.id
_entity.type
_entity.pdbx_description
1 polymer ?
#
loop_
_entity_poly.entity_id
_entity_poly.type
_entity_poly.pdbx_seq_one_letter_code
_entity_poly.pdbx_strand_id
1 'polypeptide(L)'
;MIDQLLDQGKLSQDEKDYLNVLGALVYEYEQQQEPIPDIYGVELLKSLIEDNELRQKDLVSIFKTESIVSDILNGKRELTKRHIEELAKFFHVSTAVFFPRNSIRK
;
A
#
# COMPACT_ATOMS: atom_id res chain seq x y z
N MET A 1 18.56 -5.83 13.54
CA MET A 1 19.24 -5.68 14.84
C MET A 1 18.20 -5.62 15.97
N ILE A 2 17.15 -4.80 15.84
CA ILE A 2 15.95 -4.87 16.71
C ILE A 2 15.27 -6.23 16.58
N ASP A 3 15.06 -6.69 15.33
CA ASP A 3 14.35 -7.95 15.05
C ASP A 3 15.02 -9.16 15.72
N GLN A 4 16.36 -9.18 15.74
CA GLN A 4 17.12 -10.24 16.39
C GLN A 4 16.95 -10.25 17.92
N LEU A 5 16.84 -9.08 18.56
CA LEU A 5 16.56 -8.99 20.00
C LEU A 5 15.12 -9.40 20.31
N LEU A 6 14.16 -9.02 19.45
CA LEU A 6 12.76 -9.42 19.60
C LEU A 6 12.56 -10.94 19.44
N ASP A 7 13.33 -11.58 18.55
CA ASP A 7 13.26 -13.03 18.28
C ASP A 7 13.96 -13.90 19.35
N GLN A 8 14.80 -13.34 20.23
CA GLN A 8 15.56 -14.10 21.23
C GLN A 8 14.72 -14.62 22.42
N GLY A 9 13.49 -14.12 22.61
CA GLY A 9 12.51 -14.62 23.59
C GLY A 9 12.82 -14.40 25.08
N LYS A 10 14.08 -14.51 25.51
CA LYS A 10 14.56 -14.13 26.86
C LYS A 10 15.61 -13.04 26.76
N LEU A 11 15.21 -11.84 27.16
CA LEU A 11 16.06 -10.66 27.23
C LEU A 11 16.57 -10.48 28.67
N SER A 12 17.86 -10.19 28.80
CA SER A 12 18.47 -9.65 30.02
C SER A 12 17.91 -8.27 30.36
N GLN A 13 18.19 -7.78 31.56
CA GLN A 13 17.72 -6.46 31.97
C GLN A 13 18.30 -5.34 31.09
N ASP A 14 19.60 -5.41 30.79
CA ASP A 14 20.29 -4.43 29.95
C ASP A 14 19.73 -4.41 28.52
N GLU A 15 19.39 -5.58 27.95
CA GLU A 15 18.78 -5.67 26.62
C GLU A 15 17.35 -5.11 26.59
N LYS A 16 16.59 -5.26 27.69
CA LYS A 16 15.26 -4.63 27.82
C LYS A 16 15.38 -3.11 27.93
N ASP A 17 16.32 -2.63 28.73
CA ASP A 17 16.55 -1.19 28.90
C ASP A 17 17.01 -0.56 27.58
N TYR A 18 17.86 -1.27 26.82
CA TYR A 18 18.24 -0.87 25.47
C TYR A 18 17.05 -0.83 24.51
N LEU A 19 16.21 -1.87 24.46
CA LEU A 19 15.00 -1.89 23.63
C LEU A 19 14.01 -0.78 23.99
N ASN A 20 13.88 -0.44 25.28
CA ASN A 20 13.01 0.65 25.72
C ASN A 20 13.50 1.99 25.18
N VAL A 21 14.80 2.28 25.28
CA VAL A 21 15.39 3.52 24.73
C VAL A 21 15.23 3.55 23.22
N LEU A 22 15.55 2.44 22.55
CA LEU A 22 15.49 2.38 21.10
C LEU A 22 14.04 2.50 20.58
N GLY A 23 13.08 1.88 21.26
CA GLY A 23 11.65 2.01 20.96
C GLY A 23 11.14 3.43 21.17
N ALA A 24 11.61 4.13 22.22
CA ALA A 24 11.28 5.54 22.42
C ALA A 24 11.82 6.43 21.28
N LEU A 25 13.05 6.18 20.82
CA LEU A 25 13.63 6.90 19.69
C LEU A 25 12.91 6.64 18.36
N VAL A 26 12.52 5.39 18.10
CA VAL A 26 11.71 5.03 16.92
C VAL A 26 10.36 5.74 16.99
N TYR A 27 9.70 5.72 18.15
CA TYR A 27 8.42 6.39 18.35
C TYR A 27 8.52 7.91 18.14
N GLU A 28 9.54 8.56 18.71
CA GLU A 28 9.77 10.00 18.51
C GLU A 28 10.06 10.33 17.04
N TYR A 29 10.81 9.47 16.35
CA TYR A 29 11.08 9.62 14.93
C TYR A 29 9.79 9.51 14.10
N GLU A 30 8.98 8.47 14.33
CA GLU A 30 7.70 8.25 13.64
C GLU A 30 6.71 9.40 13.86
N GLN A 31 6.66 9.98 15.06
CA GLN A 31 5.78 11.12 15.37
C GLN A 31 6.15 12.42 14.65
N GLN A 32 7.40 12.54 14.20
CA GLN A 32 7.86 13.69 13.41
C GLN A 32 7.71 13.48 11.90
N GLN A 33 7.42 12.25 11.47
CA GLN A 33 7.16 11.95 10.06
C GLN A 33 5.69 12.18 9.73
N GLU A 34 5.41 12.58 8.49
CA GLU A 34 4.02 12.63 8.03
C GLU A 34 3.41 11.23 8.04
N PRO A 35 2.15 11.07 8.50
CA PRO A 35 1.47 9.80 8.43
C PRO A 35 1.46 9.30 6.99
N ILE A 36 1.71 8.00 6.80
CA ILE A 36 1.72 7.37 5.47
C ILE A 36 0.42 7.76 4.76
N PRO A 37 0.50 8.45 3.60
CA PRO A 37 -0.69 8.90 2.91
C PRO A 37 -1.53 7.68 2.52
N ASP A 38 -2.83 7.72 2.83
CA ASP A 38 -3.78 6.72 2.33
C ASP A 38 -3.74 6.77 0.80
N ILE A 39 -3.22 5.70 0.18
CA ILE A 39 -3.23 5.53 -1.28
C ILE A 39 -4.58 4.96 -1.74
N TYR A 40 -5.12 5.50 -2.83
CA TYR A 40 -6.38 5.07 -3.42
C TYR A 40 -6.35 5.29 -4.94
N GLY A 41 -7.38 4.80 -5.64
CA GLY A 41 -7.50 4.97 -7.09
C GLY A 41 -6.28 4.49 -7.87
N VAL A 42 -5.67 5.40 -8.63
CA VAL A 42 -4.52 5.10 -9.51
C VAL A 42 -3.24 4.83 -8.71
N GLU A 43 -3.03 5.51 -7.59
CA GLU A 43 -1.83 5.29 -6.76
C GLU A 43 -1.85 3.90 -6.12
N LEU A 44 -3.01 3.44 -5.66
CA LEU A 44 -3.17 2.07 -5.21
C LEU A 44 -2.93 1.06 -6.36
N LEU A 45 -3.43 1.35 -7.56
CA LEU A 45 -3.19 0.49 -8.71
C LEU A 45 -1.70 0.36 -9.03
N LYS A 46 -0.92 1.45 -8.93
CA LYS A 46 0.54 1.41 -9.13
C LYS A 46 1.22 0.49 -8.12
N SER A 47 0.88 0.62 -6.82
CA SER A 47 1.39 -0.26 -5.77
C SER A 47 1.06 -1.73 -6.06
N LEU A 48 -0.20 -2.02 -6.41
CA LEU A 48 -0.62 -3.40 -6.72
C LEU A 48 0.10 -3.98 -7.93
N ILE A 49 0.43 -3.16 -8.94
CA ILE A 49 1.21 -3.60 -10.10
C ILE A 49 2.64 -3.93 -9.68
N GLU A 50 3.25 -3.07 -8.86
CA GLU A 50 4.62 -3.25 -8.36
C GLU A 50 4.74 -4.48 -7.45
N ASP A 51 3.85 -4.59 -6.45
CA ASP A 51 3.82 -5.69 -5.47
C ASP A 51 3.57 -7.06 -6.11
N ASN A 52 2.87 -7.10 -7.24
CA ASN A 52 2.57 -8.33 -7.99
C ASN A 52 3.47 -8.53 -9.22
N GLU A 53 4.52 -7.70 -9.40
CA GLU A 53 5.46 -7.74 -10.54
C GLU A 53 4.77 -7.74 -11.92
N LEU A 54 3.63 -7.05 -12.04
CA LEU A 54 2.80 -7.05 -13.25
C LEU A 54 3.31 -6.05 -14.28
N ARG A 55 3.10 -6.36 -15.56
CA ARG A 55 3.34 -5.42 -16.67
C ARG A 55 2.02 -4.87 -17.19
N GLN A 56 2.06 -3.73 -17.87
CA GLN A 56 0.86 -3.10 -18.45
C GLN A 56 0.09 -4.05 -19.38
N LYS A 57 0.79 -4.91 -20.12
CA LYS A 57 0.18 -5.93 -20.97
C LYS A 57 -0.68 -6.95 -20.22
N ASP A 58 -0.37 -7.22 -18.96
CA ASP A 58 -1.08 -8.19 -18.14
C ASP A 58 -2.45 -7.63 -17.67
N LEU A 59 -2.61 -6.30 -17.72
CA LEU A 59 -3.85 -5.58 -17.43
C LEU A 59 -4.71 -5.26 -18.67
N VAL A 60 -4.27 -5.67 -19.86
CA VAL A 60 -5.00 -5.43 -21.12
C VAL A 60 -6.35 -6.12 -21.13
N SER A 61 -6.52 -7.22 -20.40
CA SER A 61 -7.81 -7.90 -20.23
C SER A 61 -8.88 -7.00 -19.58
N ILE A 62 -8.46 -6.05 -18.75
CA ILE A 62 -9.32 -5.09 -18.03
C ILE A 62 -9.48 -3.82 -18.85
N PHE A 63 -8.36 -3.26 -19.34
CA PHE A 63 -8.34 -1.94 -19.98
C PHE A 63 -8.40 -1.98 -21.52
N LYS A 64 -8.52 -3.17 -22.12
CA LYS A 64 -8.56 -3.46 -23.56
C LYS A 64 -7.25 -3.23 -24.32
N THR A 65 -6.47 -2.21 -23.98
CA THR A 65 -5.19 -1.92 -24.65
C THR A 65 -4.16 -1.36 -23.67
N GLU A 66 -2.87 -1.59 -23.96
CA GLU A 66 -1.76 -1.05 -23.14
C GLU A 66 -1.77 0.49 -23.13
N SER A 67 -2.20 1.12 -24.22
CA SER A 67 -2.33 2.58 -24.29
C SER A 67 -3.30 3.13 -23.25
N ILE A 68 -4.41 2.42 -22.97
CA ILE A 68 -5.38 2.84 -21.96
C ILE A 68 -4.81 2.66 -20.56
N VAL A 69 -4.05 1.57 -20.33
CA VAL A 69 -3.34 1.35 -19.05
C VAL A 69 -2.37 2.50 -18.80
N SER A 70 -1.54 2.85 -19.78
CA SER A 70 -0.59 3.96 -19.70
C SER A 70 -1.30 5.30 -19.46
N ASP A 71 -2.40 5.58 -20.16
CA ASP A 71 -3.18 6.81 -19.95
C ASP A 71 -3.70 6.91 -18.51
N ILE A 72 -4.15 5.81 -17.92
CA ILE A 72 -4.66 5.76 -16.54
C ILE A 72 -3.52 5.94 -15.54
N LEU A 73 -2.42 5.22 -15.70
CA LEU A 73 -1.25 5.33 -14.80
C LEU A 73 -0.61 6.72 -14.81
N ASN A 74 -0.70 7.43 -15.95
CA ASN A 74 -0.25 8.81 -16.11
C ASN A 74 -1.31 9.86 -15.75
N GLY A 75 -2.50 9.46 -15.28
CA GLY A 75 -3.57 10.37 -14.87
C GLY A 75 -4.28 11.10 -16.02
N LYS A 76 -4.04 10.70 -17.27
CA LYS A 76 -4.75 11.24 -18.45
C LYS A 76 -6.19 10.73 -18.54
N ARG A 77 -6.48 9.59 -17.90
CA ARG A 77 -7.81 8.99 -17.80
C ARG A 77 -8.10 8.55 -16.38
N GLU A 78 -9.35 8.71 -15.95
CA GLU A 78 -9.80 8.24 -14.64
C GLU A 78 -10.21 6.76 -14.67
N LEU A 79 -10.13 6.11 -13.50
CA LEU A 79 -10.69 4.79 -13.29
C LEU A 79 -12.22 4.86 -13.27
N THR A 80 -12.86 4.09 -14.15
CA THR A 80 -14.32 3.95 -14.13
C THR A 80 -14.75 2.92 -13.08
N LYS A 81 -16.02 2.96 -12.66
CA LYS A 81 -16.58 1.94 -11.74
C LYS A 81 -16.39 0.52 -12.25
N ARG A 82 -16.55 0.32 -13.56
CA ARG A 82 -16.30 -0.98 -14.20
C ARG A 82 -14.84 -1.42 -14.05
N HIS A 83 -13.88 -0.52 -14.28
CA HIS A 83 -12.46 -0.85 -14.08
C HIS A 83 -12.19 -1.24 -12.62
N ILE A 84 -12.75 -0.49 -11.65
CA ILE A 84 -12.59 -0.79 -10.22
C ILE A 84 -13.16 -2.17 -9.88
N GLU A 85 -14.32 -2.54 -10.42
CA GLU A 85 -14.91 -3.88 -10.21
C GLU A 85 -14.07 -5.01 -10.82
N GLU A 86 -13.54 -4.81 -12.03
CA GLU A 86 -12.69 -5.79 -12.71
C GLU A 86 -11.32 -5.92 -12.01
N LEU A 87 -10.73 -4.81 -11.56
CA LEU A 87 -9.49 -4.80 -10.77
C LEU A 87 -9.68 -5.45 -9.40
N ALA A 88 -10.76 -5.14 -8.70
CA ALA A 88 -11.09 -5.76 -7.41
C ALA A 88 -11.17 -7.29 -7.53
N LYS A 89 -11.77 -7.80 -8.61
CA LYS A 89 -11.80 -9.24 -8.89
C LYS A 89 -10.41 -9.80 -9.22
N PHE A 90 -9.63 -9.08 -10.04
CA PHE A 90 -8.30 -9.51 -10.46
C PHE A 90 -7.32 -9.60 -9.29
N PHE A 91 -7.33 -8.62 -8.39
CA PHE A 91 -6.45 -8.55 -7.22
C PHE A 91 -7.04 -9.22 -5.98
N HIS A 92 -8.27 -9.75 -6.05
CA HIS A 92 -9.00 -10.32 -4.91
C HIS A 92 -9.14 -9.37 -3.71
N VAL A 93 -9.35 -8.08 -3.99
CA VAL A 93 -9.56 -7.03 -2.98
C VAL A 93 -10.97 -6.47 -3.04
N SER A 94 -11.44 -5.86 -1.94
CA SER A 94 -12.73 -5.15 -1.94
C SER A 94 -12.64 -3.89 -2.80
N THR A 95 -13.67 -3.56 -3.58
CA THR A 95 -13.72 -2.30 -4.35
C THR A 95 -13.56 -1.05 -3.48
N ALA A 96 -13.88 -1.15 -2.19
CA ALA A 96 -13.76 -0.06 -1.21
C ALA A 96 -12.32 0.48 -1.10
N VAL A 97 -11.29 -0.33 -1.36
CA VAL A 97 -9.88 0.07 -1.24
C VAL A 97 -9.48 1.13 -2.28
N PHE A 98 -10.19 1.19 -3.42
CA PHE A 98 -9.92 2.18 -4.45
C PHE A 98 -10.50 3.57 -4.12
N PHE A 99 -11.21 3.71 -3.00
CA PHE A 99 -11.80 4.96 -2.55
C PHE A 99 -11.12 5.47 -1.27
N PRO A 100 -10.99 6.79 -1.09
CA PRO A 100 -10.48 7.36 0.15
C PRO A 100 -11.29 6.86 1.36
N ARG A 101 -10.62 6.61 2.49
CA ARG A 101 -11.24 6.07 3.71
C ARG A 101 -12.40 6.92 4.26
N ASN A 102 -12.40 8.22 3.98
CA ASN A 102 -13.48 9.15 4.34
C ASN A 102 -14.75 9.04 3.47
N SER A 103 -14.73 8.26 2.39
CA SER A 103 -15.83 8.15 1.42
C SER A 103 -16.89 7.12 1.82
N ILE A 104 -16.62 6.29 2.83
CA ILE A 104 -17.46 5.13 3.21
C ILE A 104 -18.63 5.53 4.13
N ARG A 105 -18.71 6.81 4.54
CA ARG A 105 -19.83 7.33 5.36
C ARG A 105 -20.82 8.12 4.49
N LYS A 106 -21.81 7.44 3.92
CA LYS A 106 -23.08 8.05 3.49
C LYS A 106 -24.24 7.12 3.78
#